data_AF-A0A9D1UQK6-F1
#
_entry.id   AF-A0A9D1UQK6-F1
#
_cell.length_a   1.000
_cell.length_b   1.000
_cell.length_c   1.000
_cell.angle_alpha   90.00
_cell.angle_beta   90.00
_cell.angle_gamma   90.00
#
_symmetry.space_group_name_H-M   'P 1'
#
loop_
_entity.id
_entity.type
_entity.pdbx_description
1 polymer ?
#
loop_
_entity_poly.entity_id
_entity_poly.type
_entity_poly.pdbx_seq_one_letter_code
_entity_poly.pdbx_strand_id
1 'polypeptide(L)'
;MIPEHIDIAGLSSLLGDATVVIDDTFPLDDTVDPAMLESEVANAATAEPAMGTVKMALVPGEGISSADLRDVAQGIKDSTGATTVIVHSPDNTAVVAENFSRFAIETHTSALANPANAESAADVATSTAHFAELVAADQPPTLTITGLVLAGTITCIATGAFATKLITKVTRT
;
A
#
# COMPACT_ATOMS: atom_id res chain seq x y z
N MET A 1 -3.71 18.55 -4.14
CA MET A 1 -3.58 19.00 -5.55
C MET A 1 -2.22 18.54 -6.03
N ILE A 2 -2.11 17.98 -7.24
CA ILE A 2 -0.80 17.55 -7.75
C ILE A 2 0.01 18.80 -8.14
N PRO A 3 1.24 18.98 -7.64
CA PRO A 3 2.10 20.10 -8.03
C PRO A 3 2.38 20.08 -9.54
N GLU A 4 2.39 21.25 -10.18
CA GLU A 4 2.51 21.35 -11.65
C GLU A 4 3.82 20.78 -12.20
N HIS A 5 4.88 20.75 -11.40
CA HIS A 5 6.18 20.21 -11.79
C HIS A 5 6.27 18.67 -11.67
N ILE A 6 5.26 18.00 -11.11
CA ILE A 6 5.27 16.54 -10.96
C ILE A 6 4.50 15.89 -12.11
N ASP A 7 5.23 15.20 -12.99
CA ASP A 7 4.66 14.39 -14.07
C ASP A 7 4.34 12.97 -13.60
N ILE A 8 3.08 12.74 -13.21
CA ILE A 8 2.59 11.42 -12.79
C ILE A 8 2.72 10.38 -13.90
N ALA A 9 2.48 10.76 -15.16
CA ALA A 9 2.52 9.80 -16.27
C ALA A 9 3.96 9.33 -16.51
N GLY A 10 4.91 10.26 -16.49
CA GLY A 10 6.34 9.96 -16.53
C GLY A 10 6.79 9.08 -15.38
N LEU A 11 6.48 9.46 -14.13
CA LEU A 11 6.80 8.67 -12.94
C LEU A 11 6.20 7.27 -12.99
N SER A 12 4.93 7.15 -13.37
CA SER A 12 4.23 5.87 -13.45
C SER A 12 4.79 4.97 -14.56
N SER A 13 5.22 5.55 -15.68
CA SER A 13 5.87 4.79 -16.75
C SER A 13 7.21 4.20 -16.28
N LEU A 14 8.01 4.98 -15.55
CA LEU A 14 9.29 4.51 -15.01
C LEU A 14 9.07 3.46 -13.90
N LEU A 15 8.09 3.70 -13.03
CA LEU A 15 7.70 2.76 -11.97
C LEU A 15 6.97 1.51 -12.48
N GLY A 16 6.60 1.43 -13.76
CA GLY A 16 6.07 0.19 -14.35
C GLY A 16 7.07 -0.96 -14.22
N ASP A 17 8.34 -0.68 -14.49
CA ASP A 17 9.42 -1.66 -14.51
C ASP A 17 10.33 -1.59 -13.27
N ALA A 18 10.43 -0.42 -12.62
CA ALA A 18 11.30 -0.19 -11.46
C ALA A 18 10.53 -0.22 -10.12
N THR A 19 11.22 -0.48 -9.01
CA THR A 19 10.64 -0.34 -7.66
C THR A 19 10.78 1.09 -7.14
N VAL A 20 11.89 1.75 -7.46
CA VAL A 20 12.22 3.09 -6.99
C VAL A 20 12.52 3.97 -8.20
N VAL A 21 11.97 5.18 -8.23
CA VAL A 21 12.34 6.22 -9.18
C VAL A 21 12.83 7.42 -8.41
N ILE A 22 14.00 7.90 -8.79
CA ILE A 22 14.64 9.08 -8.20
C ILE A 22 14.67 10.15 -9.28
N ASP A 23 14.05 11.29 -9.00
CA ASP A 23 14.22 12.47 -9.84
C ASP A 23 15.66 12.97 -9.74
N ASP A 24 16.26 13.33 -10.88
CA ASP A 24 17.67 13.78 -10.96
C ASP A 24 17.96 15.02 -10.07
N THR A 25 16.93 15.77 -9.69
CA THR A 25 17.04 16.95 -8.83
C THR A 25 16.65 16.71 -7.37
N PHE A 26 16.27 15.47 -7.02
CA PHE A 26 16.07 15.09 -5.63
C PHE A 26 17.41 15.15 -4.87
N PRO A 27 17.48 15.79 -3.69
CA PRO A 27 18.70 15.92 -2.92
C PRO A 27 18.99 14.62 -2.17
N LEU A 28 19.33 13.56 -2.89
CA LEU A 28 19.71 12.28 -2.32
C LEU A 28 21.02 12.45 -1.54
N ASP A 29 21.06 11.94 -0.31
CA ASP A 29 22.30 11.94 0.47
C ASP A 29 23.36 11.04 -0.19
N ASP A 30 24.62 11.47 -0.23
CA ASP A 30 25.74 10.75 -0.87
C ASP A 30 25.98 9.35 -0.28
N THR A 31 25.47 9.09 0.93
CA THR A 31 25.54 7.78 1.60
C THR A 31 24.48 6.78 1.12
N VAL A 32 23.47 7.24 0.38
CA VAL A 32 22.39 6.41 -0.16
C VAL A 32 22.72 6.03 -1.60
N ASP A 33 23.24 4.81 -1.80
CA ASP A 33 23.42 4.23 -3.13
C ASP A 33 22.03 3.91 -3.75
N PRO A 34 21.66 4.52 -4.90
CA PRO A 34 20.38 4.27 -5.56
C PRO A 34 20.10 2.81 -5.88
N ALA A 35 21.12 2.05 -6.29
CA ALA A 35 20.95 0.64 -6.64
C ALA A 35 20.69 -0.20 -5.39
N MET A 36 21.37 0.13 -4.30
CA MET A 36 21.09 -0.47 -2.99
C MET A 36 19.68 -0.11 -2.53
N LEU A 37 19.28 1.16 -2.61
CA LEU A 37 17.94 1.61 -2.23
C LEU A 37 16.85 0.82 -2.96
N GLU A 38 16.98 0.63 -4.27
CA GLU A 38 16.01 -0.15 -5.04
C GLU A 38 15.91 -1.60 -4.56
N SER A 39 17.06 -2.28 -4.38
CA SER A 39 17.08 -3.66 -3.90
C SER A 39 16.53 -3.82 -2.48
N GLU A 40 16.83 -2.88 -1.59
CA GLU A 40 16.42 -2.95 -0.19
C GLU A 40 14.93 -2.63 -0.01
N VAL A 41 14.39 -1.67 -0.77
CA VAL A 41 12.94 -1.41 -0.80
C VAL A 41 12.18 -2.61 -1.39
N ALA A 42 12.72 -3.25 -2.44
CA ALA A 42 12.13 -4.46 -2.99
C ALA A 42 12.13 -5.63 -1.98
N ASN A 43 13.20 -5.75 -1.18
CA ASN A 43 13.26 -6.74 -0.10
C ASN A 43 12.21 -6.44 0.99
N ALA A 44 12.14 -5.18 1.45
CA ALA A 44 11.20 -4.74 2.49
C ALA A 44 9.73 -4.94 2.08
N ALA A 45 9.40 -4.79 0.78
CA ALA A 45 8.06 -5.03 0.24
C ALA A 45 7.55 -6.46 0.49
N THR A 46 8.46 -7.44 0.56
CA THR A 46 8.16 -8.86 0.77
C THR A 46 8.32 -9.32 2.22
N ALA A 47 8.84 -8.47 3.09
CA ALA A 47 8.98 -8.77 4.51
C ALA A 47 7.61 -8.77 5.20
N GLU A 48 7.42 -9.63 6.20
CA GLU A 48 6.18 -9.65 6.99
C GLU A 48 6.20 -8.54 8.05
N PRO A 49 5.15 -7.71 8.15
CA PRO A 49 3.89 -7.77 7.41
C PRO A 49 4.02 -7.24 5.97
N ALA A 50 3.57 -8.03 4.99
CA ALA A 50 3.74 -7.69 3.58
C ALA A 50 2.97 -6.43 3.17
N MET A 51 3.66 -5.46 2.57
CA MET A 51 3.07 -4.25 1.99
C MET A 51 2.54 -4.44 0.56
N GLY A 52 2.68 -5.66 0.02
CA GLY A 52 2.33 -6.00 -1.36
C GLY A 52 3.33 -5.44 -2.37
N THR A 53 2.87 -5.10 -3.57
CA THR A 53 3.74 -4.43 -4.54
C THR A 53 3.97 -2.99 -4.09
N VAL A 54 5.21 -2.68 -3.71
CA VAL A 54 5.64 -1.34 -3.30
C VAL A 54 6.26 -0.60 -4.49
N LYS A 55 5.92 0.68 -4.65
CA LYS A 55 6.59 1.62 -5.55
C LYS A 55 6.99 2.86 -4.77
N MET A 56 8.18 3.39 -5.02
CA MET A 56 8.70 4.56 -4.33
C MET A 56 9.12 5.64 -5.33
N ALA A 57 8.64 6.86 -5.14
CA ALA A 57 9.04 8.02 -5.95
C ALA A 57 9.71 9.08 -5.07
N LEU A 58 10.92 9.48 -5.43
CA LEU A 58 11.63 10.60 -4.80
C LEU A 58 11.49 11.79 -5.75
N VAL A 59 10.62 12.74 -5.37
CA VAL A 59 10.26 13.90 -6.20
C VAL A 59 10.88 15.18 -5.65
N PRO A 60 11.31 16.11 -6.50
CA PRO A 60 11.98 17.31 -6.06
C PRO A 60 10.98 18.37 -5.60
N GLY A 61 11.50 19.35 -4.86
CA GLY A 61 10.75 20.55 -4.44
C GLY A 61 10.42 20.55 -2.95
N GLU A 62 10.73 21.66 -2.30
CA GLU A 62 10.42 21.91 -0.89
C GLU A 62 9.01 22.47 -0.72
N GLY A 63 8.45 22.32 0.48
CA GLY A 63 7.15 22.87 0.86
C GLY A 63 5.97 22.14 0.26
N ILE A 64 6.17 20.94 -0.30
CA ILE A 64 5.07 20.12 -0.83
C ILE A 64 4.29 19.55 0.35
N SER A 65 2.99 19.82 0.40
CA SER A 65 2.16 19.35 1.50
C SER A 65 1.97 17.83 1.45
N SER A 66 1.77 17.19 2.60
CA SER A 66 1.53 15.74 2.66
C SER A 66 0.23 15.37 1.92
N ALA A 67 -0.71 16.32 1.80
CA ALA A 67 -1.93 16.14 1.02
C ALA A 67 -1.64 16.10 -0.49
N ASP A 68 -0.74 16.94 -0.98
CA ASP A 68 -0.34 16.98 -2.39
C ASP A 68 0.50 15.75 -2.75
N LEU A 69 1.44 15.34 -1.90
CA LEU A 69 2.20 14.09 -2.06
C LEU A 69 1.29 12.86 -2.04
N ARG A 70 0.21 12.87 -1.25
CA ARG A 70 -0.79 11.80 -1.25
C ARG A 70 -1.57 11.73 -2.56
N ASP A 71 -1.89 12.87 -3.16
CA ASP A 71 -2.55 12.90 -4.48
C ASP A 71 -1.59 12.38 -5.58
N VAL A 72 -0.30 12.69 -5.48
CA VAL A 72 0.77 12.10 -6.32
C VAL A 72 0.83 10.58 -6.15
N ALA A 73 0.94 10.12 -4.90
CA ALA A 73 0.99 8.70 -4.57
C ALA A 73 -0.24 7.94 -5.08
N GLN A 74 -1.43 8.53 -4.94
CA GLN A 74 -2.67 7.96 -5.47
C GLN A 74 -2.64 7.87 -7.01
N GLY A 75 -2.19 8.93 -7.70
CA GLY A 75 -2.07 8.91 -9.16
C GLY A 75 -1.12 7.83 -9.67
N ILE A 76 0.04 7.67 -9.03
CA ILE A 76 0.99 6.59 -9.34
C ILE A 76 0.36 5.22 -9.07
N LYS A 77 -0.31 5.07 -7.93
CA LYS A 77 -0.97 3.82 -7.54
C LYS A 77 -2.02 3.40 -8.56
N ASP A 78 -2.87 4.35 -8.96
CA ASP A 78 -3.96 4.12 -9.93
C ASP A 78 -3.40 3.76 -11.32
N SER A 79 -2.24 4.31 -11.70
CA SER A 79 -1.61 4.03 -12.99
C SER A 79 -0.78 2.74 -13.02
N THR A 80 -0.16 2.36 -11.90
CA THR A 80 0.76 1.20 -11.82
C THR A 80 0.10 -0.07 -11.29
N GLY A 81 -1.03 0.06 -10.59
CA GLY A 81 -1.68 -1.05 -9.89
C GLY A 81 -0.90 -1.52 -8.65
N ALA A 82 0.05 -0.73 -8.15
CA ALA A 82 0.78 -1.04 -6.93
C ALA A 82 -0.15 -1.14 -5.72
N THR A 83 0.16 -2.04 -4.79
CA THR A 83 -0.56 -2.16 -3.52
C THR A 83 -0.23 -0.98 -2.60
N THR A 84 1.05 -0.57 -2.61
CA THR A 84 1.55 0.54 -1.79
C THR A 84 2.44 1.46 -2.61
N VAL A 85 2.23 2.76 -2.48
CA VAL A 85 3.08 3.80 -3.06
C VAL A 85 3.59 4.72 -1.95
N ILE A 86 4.90 4.94 -1.92
CA ILE A 86 5.59 5.87 -1.04
C ILE A 86 6.14 7.01 -1.89
N VAL A 87 5.86 8.25 -1.52
CA VAL A 87 6.39 9.43 -2.21
C VAL A 87 7.13 10.30 -1.20
N HIS A 88 8.39 10.59 -1.50
CA HIS A 88 9.25 11.49 -0.73
C HIS A 88 9.45 12.80 -1.48
N SER A 89 9.22 13.93 -0.82
CA SER A 89 9.89 15.21 -1.12
C SER A 89 11.06 15.40 -0.15
N PRO A 90 11.95 16.38 -0.35
CA PRO A 90 13.08 16.62 0.56
C PRO A 90 12.67 16.80 2.04
N ASP A 91 11.48 17.35 2.27
CA ASP A 91 10.99 17.75 3.58
C ASP A 91 9.76 16.97 4.07
N ASN A 92 9.20 16.07 3.24
CA ASN A 92 7.93 15.42 3.54
C ASN A 92 7.81 14.05 2.88
N THR A 93 6.91 13.23 3.42
CA THR A 93 6.63 11.88 2.94
C THR A 93 5.13 11.63 2.96
N ALA A 94 4.61 10.95 1.95
CA ALA A 94 3.25 10.41 1.96
C ALA A 94 3.22 8.96 1.50
N VAL A 95 2.32 8.19 2.08
CA VAL A 95 2.10 6.79 1.71
C VAL A 95 0.62 6.57 1.39
N VAL A 96 0.36 5.79 0.35
CA VAL A 96 -0.97 5.29 0.00
C VAL A 96 -0.86 3.77 -0.13
N ALA A 97 -1.65 3.03 0.66
CA ALA A 97 -1.68 1.57 0.63
C ALA A 97 -3.12 1.05 0.65
N GLU A 98 -3.39 -0.06 -0.05
CA GLU A 98 -4.73 -0.69 -0.06
C GLU A 98 -5.05 -1.42 1.24
N ASN A 99 -4.03 -2.04 1.85
CA ASN A 99 -4.20 -2.98 2.95
C ASN A 99 -4.17 -2.31 4.32
N PHE A 100 -3.89 -1.01 4.39
CA PHE A 100 -3.77 -0.27 5.64
C PHE A 100 -4.77 0.88 5.71
N SER A 101 -5.26 1.16 6.91
CA SER A 101 -6.17 2.29 7.09
C SER A 101 -5.38 3.59 6.95
N ARG A 102 -6.04 4.63 6.41
CA ARG A 102 -5.44 5.96 6.33
C ARG A 102 -4.94 6.47 7.69
N PHE A 103 -5.70 6.20 8.76
CA PHE A 103 -5.34 6.59 10.12
C PHE A 103 -4.03 5.93 10.57
N ALA A 104 -3.87 4.62 10.35
CA ALA A 104 -2.65 3.91 10.70
C ALA A 104 -1.44 4.46 9.93
N ILE A 105 -1.60 4.67 8.62
CA ILE A 105 -0.56 5.25 7.76
C ILE A 105 -0.13 6.64 8.28
N GLU A 106 -1.08 7.56 8.45
CA GLU A 106 -0.79 8.93 8.87
C GLU A 106 -0.19 8.99 10.28
N THR A 107 -0.56 8.07 11.17
CA THR A 107 -0.02 7.98 12.53
C THR A 107 1.46 7.60 12.53
N HIS A 108 1.88 6.71 11.61
CA HIS A 108 3.23 6.12 11.62
C HIS A 108 4.14 6.62 10.50
N THR A 109 3.69 7.53 9.63
CA THR A 109 4.50 8.03 8.50
C THR A 109 5.84 8.63 8.96
N SER A 110 5.93 9.18 10.17
CA SER A 110 7.18 9.70 10.75
C SER A 110 8.23 8.63 11.05
N ALA A 111 7.87 7.35 11.03
CA ALA A 111 8.81 6.25 11.20
C ALA A 111 9.67 6.02 9.95
N LEU A 112 9.28 6.55 8.78
CA LEU A 112 10.03 6.43 7.54
C LEU A 112 11.23 7.39 7.54
N ALA A 113 12.42 6.85 7.31
CA ALA A 113 13.59 7.65 6.99
C ALA A 113 13.42 8.25 5.59
N ASN A 114 13.70 9.54 5.46
CA ASN A 114 13.62 10.21 4.17
C ASN A 114 14.99 10.08 3.47
N PRO A 115 15.05 9.56 2.23
CA PRO A 115 16.31 9.42 1.49
C PRO A 115 17.11 10.73 1.32
N ALA A 116 16.48 11.90 1.49
CA ALA A 116 17.18 13.19 1.46
C ALA A 116 18.11 13.44 2.66
N ASN A 117 17.96 12.68 3.74
CA ASN A 117 18.74 12.82 4.96
C ASN A 117 18.97 11.50 5.73
N ALA A 118 18.78 10.36 5.05
CA ALA A 118 19.02 9.03 5.62
C ALA A 118 20.52 8.74 5.70
N GLU A 119 20.94 7.94 6.68
CA GLU A 119 22.36 7.60 6.87
C GLU A 119 22.85 6.51 5.90
N SER A 120 21.92 5.79 5.26
CA SER A 120 22.19 4.76 4.24
C SER A 120 20.91 4.26 3.57
N ALA A 121 21.04 3.54 2.46
CA ALA A 121 19.92 2.79 1.85
C ALA A 121 19.31 1.75 2.81
N ALA A 122 20.12 1.14 3.67
CA ALA A 122 19.67 0.15 4.65
C ALA A 122 18.80 0.80 5.74
N ASP A 123 19.05 2.05 6.09
CA ASP A 123 18.22 2.82 7.02
C ASP A 123 16.83 3.08 6.42
N VAL A 124 16.76 3.49 5.14
CA VAL A 124 15.49 3.65 4.43
C VAL A 124 14.69 2.35 4.40
N ALA A 125 15.32 1.21 4.10
CA ALA A 125 14.62 -0.06 4.09
C ALA A 125 14.22 -0.56 5.48
N THR A 126 15.09 -0.39 6.48
CA THR A 126 14.80 -0.74 7.88
C THR A 126 13.61 0.06 8.40
N SER A 127 13.60 1.36 8.14
CA SER A 127 12.51 2.25 8.51
C SER A 127 11.19 1.93 7.75
N THR A 128 11.28 1.48 6.49
CA THR A 128 10.13 1.01 5.70
C THR A 128 9.54 -0.28 6.27
N ALA A 129 10.39 -1.25 6.63
CA ALA A 129 9.94 -2.49 7.28
C ALA A 129 9.31 -2.19 8.66
N HIS A 130 9.94 -1.32 9.45
CA HIS A 130 9.40 -0.89 10.74
C HIS A 130 8.05 -0.16 10.60
N PHE A 131 7.92 0.71 9.60
CA PHE A 131 6.65 1.34 9.26
C PHE A 131 5.58 0.28 8.96
N ALA A 132 5.90 -0.75 8.18
CA ALA A 132 4.99 -1.86 7.88
C ALA A 132 4.49 -2.55 9.16
N GLU A 133 5.39 -2.85 10.09
CA GLU A 133 5.05 -3.43 11.40
C GLU A 133 4.08 -2.56 12.19
N LEU A 134 4.35 -1.25 12.26
CA LEU A 134 3.52 -0.30 12.99
C LEU A 134 2.11 -0.18 12.38
N VAL A 135 2.00 -0.03 11.06
CA VAL A 135 0.69 0.10 10.39
C VAL A 135 -0.12 -1.20 10.43
N ALA A 136 0.54 -2.35 10.49
CA ALA A 136 -0.11 -3.64 10.68
C ALA A 136 -0.60 -3.84 12.12
N ALA A 137 0.14 -3.34 13.12
CA ALA A 137 -0.27 -3.41 14.53
C ALA A 137 -1.55 -2.61 14.84
N ASP A 138 -1.77 -1.53 14.09
CA ASP A 138 -2.98 -0.70 14.18
C ASP A 138 -4.17 -1.25 13.39
N GLN A 139 -3.99 -2.37 12.66
CA GLN A 139 -5.14 -3.08 12.11
C GLN A 139 -5.93 -3.71 13.27
N PRO A 140 -7.25 -3.47 13.37
CA PRO A 140 -8.06 -4.26 14.28
C PRO A 140 -7.84 -5.75 13.94
N PRO A 141 -7.77 -6.66 14.92
CA PRO A 141 -7.61 -8.08 14.63
C PRO A 141 -8.74 -8.51 13.70
N THR A 142 -8.43 -8.64 12.41
CA THR A 142 -9.33 -9.22 11.46
C THR A 142 -9.43 -10.68 11.88
N LEU A 143 -10.53 -11.04 12.56
CA LEU A 143 -11.04 -12.40 12.45
C LEU A 143 -11.05 -12.66 10.95
N THR A 144 -10.15 -13.52 10.50
CA THR A 144 -10.00 -13.91 9.11
C THR A 144 -11.34 -14.55 8.73
N ILE A 145 -12.28 -13.77 8.19
CA ILE A 145 -13.45 -14.27 7.47
C ILE A 145 -12.98 -14.66 6.06
N THR A 146 -11.87 -15.39 6.00
CA THR A 146 -11.33 -16.00 4.78
C THR A 146 -11.57 -17.49 4.94
N GLY A 147 -12.84 -17.91 4.94
CA GLY A 147 -13.19 -19.33 5.00
C GLY A 147 -14.56 -19.74 5.57
N LEU A 148 -15.42 -18.83 6.06
CA LEU A 148 -16.74 -19.21 6.59
C LEU A 148 -17.92 -18.41 6.01
N VAL A 149 -17.81 -17.89 4.80
CA VAL A 149 -18.96 -17.31 4.06
C VAL A 149 -19.40 -18.22 2.89
N LEU A 150 -18.67 -19.30 2.60
CA LEU A 150 -19.06 -20.29 1.58
C LEU A 150 -19.67 -21.60 2.15
N ALA A 151 -19.88 -21.69 3.47
CA ALA A 151 -20.58 -22.83 4.10
C ALA A 151 -21.97 -22.47 4.68
N GLY A 152 -22.36 -21.19 4.65
CA GLY A 152 -23.66 -20.71 5.17
C GLY A 152 -24.76 -20.54 4.12
N THR A 153 -24.42 -20.51 2.83
CA THR A 153 -25.37 -20.23 1.73
C THR A 153 -25.86 -21.47 0.98
N ILE A 154 -25.44 -22.68 1.35
CA ILE A 154 -25.93 -23.94 0.75
C ILE A 154 -27.00 -24.66 1.61
N THR A 155 -27.24 -24.23 2.86
CA THR A 155 -28.24 -24.92 3.73
C THR A 155 -29.66 -24.33 3.67
N CYS A 156 -29.89 -23.19 3.01
CA CYS A 156 -31.24 -22.60 2.91
C CYS A 156 -32.05 -22.98 1.66
N ILE A 157 -31.50 -23.75 0.71
CA ILE A 157 -32.27 -24.21 -0.46
C ILE A 157 -32.81 -25.65 -0.28
N ALA A 158 -32.30 -26.43 0.69
CA ALA A 158 -32.75 -27.81 0.89
C ALA A 158 -34.01 -27.96 1.81
N THR A 159 -34.32 -26.98 2.67
CA THR A 159 -35.47 -27.07 3.59
C THR A 159 -36.80 -26.63 2.96
N GLY A 160 -36.77 -25.85 1.88
CA GLY A 160 -37.99 -25.42 1.16
C GLY A 160 -38.60 -26.48 0.25
N ALA A 161 -37.82 -27.44 -0.23
CA ALA A 161 -38.31 -28.46 -1.16
C ALA A 161 -38.91 -29.69 -0.46
N PHE A 162 -38.58 -29.94 0.82
CA PHE A 162 -39.10 -31.09 1.57
C PHE A 162 -40.45 -30.80 2.26
N ALA A 163 -40.73 -29.54 2.63
CA ALA A 163 -42.01 -29.19 3.25
C ALA A 163 -43.18 -29.24 2.26
N THR A 164 -42.97 -28.92 0.98
CA THR A 164 -44.06 -28.91 -0.02
C THR A 164 -44.46 -30.32 -0.46
N LYS A 165 -43.56 -31.31 -0.41
CA LYS A 165 -43.87 -32.70 -0.78
C LYS A 165 -44.65 -33.47 0.27
N LEU A 166 -44.58 -33.10 1.55
CA LEU A 166 -45.37 -33.78 2.59
C LEU A 166 -46.81 -33.29 2.67
N ILE A 167 -47.09 -32.01 2.42
CA ILE A 167 -48.45 -31.46 2.54
C ILE A 167 -49.35 -31.92 1.39
N THR A 168 -48.80 -32.07 0.18
CA THR A 168 -49.60 -32.45 -1.01
C THR A 168 -50.05 -33.92 -0.99
N LYS A 169 -49.42 -34.79 -0.18
CA LYS A 169 -49.79 -36.22 -0.11
C LYS A 169 -50.89 -36.52 0.92
N VAL A 170 -51.18 -35.60 1.84
CA VAL A 170 -52.17 -35.80 2.91
C VAL A 170 -53.58 -35.31 2.51
N THR A 171 -53.73 -34.57 1.41
CA THR A 171 -55.03 -34.02 0.95
C THR A 171 -55.73 -34.82 -0.15
N ARG A 172 -55.27 -36.04 -0.46
CA ARG A 172 -56.00 -36.98 -1.35
C ARG A 172 -56.29 -38.29 -0.62
N THR A 173 -57.32 -38.25 0.21
CA THR A 173 -58.19 -39.38 0.54
C THR A 173 -59.61 -38.90 0.36
#